data_AF-A0A0D6AHK0-F1
#
_entry.id   AF-A0A0D6AHK0-F1
#
_cell.length_a   1.000
_cell.length_b   1.000
_cell.length_c   1.000
_cell.angle_alpha   90.00
_cell.angle_beta   90.00
_cell.angle_gamma   90.00
#
_symmetry.space_group_name_H-M   'P 1'
#
loop_
_entity.id
_entity.type
_entity.pdbx_description
1 polymer ?
#
loop_
_entity_poly.entity_id
_entity_poly.type
_entity_poly.pdbx_seq_one_letter_code
_entity_poly.pdbx_strand_id
1 'polypeptide(L)'
;MNYYEILQIEINASATEIKQAYRRLVKEFHPDSNHKNANHDLIIKLNAAYEVLSDAKNRHIYDQKLNQQFVNAVNYRQNNSENISAYYQQNRQQQKQRDFSQFQWLKEIYLPVNYLISKIILPLEKEIEDLSADVFDDNLMLIFTNYLNNCYQDFNKARNILASQPNPSLYAGIAANLYYGLNHISDGIEELERFTITYDDYYLHTGRELFNLAEEINQEAAQMMERFI
;
A
#
# COMPACT_ATOMS: atom_id res chain seq x y z
N MET A 1 29.61 -28.54 16.05
CA MET A 1 30.55 -29.61 16.41
C MET A 1 31.92 -29.28 15.82
N ASN A 2 32.73 -28.57 16.60
CA ASN A 2 34.10 -28.18 16.27
C ASN A 2 35.12 -29.18 16.88
N TYR A 3 36.41 -29.09 16.54
CA TYR A 3 37.44 -30.02 17.01
C TYR A 3 37.71 -29.93 18.52
N TYR A 4 37.50 -28.77 19.13
CA TYR A 4 37.60 -28.58 20.57
C TYR A 4 36.46 -29.29 21.31
N GLU A 5 35.23 -29.19 20.79
CA GLU A 5 34.05 -29.92 21.28
C GLU A 5 34.23 -31.44 21.13
N ILE A 6 34.85 -31.91 20.05
CA ILE A 6 35.15 -33.33 19.82
C ILE A 6 36.17 -33.85 20.84
N LEU A 7 37.21 -33.06 21.15
CA LEU A 7 38.18 -33.38 22.20
C LEU A 7 37.70 -33.01 23.62
N GLN A 8 36.49 -32.44 23.75
CA GLN A 8 35.88 -31.98 25.00
C GLN A 8 36.80 -31.06 25.80
N ILE A 9 37.39 -30.09 25.13
CA ILE A 9 38.32 -29.11 25.69
C ILE A 9 37.90 -27.69 25.30
N GLU A 10 38.39 -26.73 26.05
CA GLU A 10 38.20 -25.31 25.74
C GLU A 10 39.07 -24.88 24.55
N ILE A 11 38.64 -23.83 23.84
CA ILE A 11 39.38 -23.29 22.67
C ILE A 11 40.77 -22.76 23.03
N ASN A 12 40.96 -22.36 24.30
CA ASN A 12 42.22 -21.86 24.85
C ASN A 12 43.11 -22.97 25.43
N ALA A 13 42.75 -24.25 25.29
CA ALA A 13 43.51 -25.36 25.85
C ALA A 13 44.95 -25.40 25.33
N SER A 14 45.89 -25.72 26.22
CA SER A 14 47.31 -25.90 25.91
C SER A 14 47.57 -27.16 25.08
N ALA A 15 48.73 -27.23 24.42
CA ALA A 15 49.13 -28.42 23.67
C ALA A 15 49.22 -29.69 24.55
N THR A 16 49.57 -29.52 25.83
CA THR A 16 49.58 -30.60 26.81
C THR A 16 48.18 -31.10 27.13
N GLU A 17 47.21 -30.20 27.28
CA GLU A 17 45.81 -30.56 27.54
C GLU A 17 45.17 -31.25 26.34
N ILE A 18 45.43 -30.76 25.12
CA ILE A 18 44.98 -31.40 23.86
C ILE A 18 45.47 -32.84 23.77
N LYS A 19 46.77 -33.06 24.06
CA LYS A 19 47.39 -34.39 24.03
C LYS A 19 46.87 -35.32 25.13
N GLN A 20 46.61 -34.79 26.32
CA GLN A 20 46.05 -35.56 27.42
C GLN A 20 44.59 -35.95 27.14
N ALA A 21 43.78 -35.01 26.66
CA ALA A 21 42.38 -35.24 26.31
C ALA A 21 42.24 -36.28 25.21
N TYR A 22 43.03 -36.18 24.14
CA TYR A 22 43.06 -37.17 23.06
C TYR A 22 43.41 -38.58 23.58
N ARG A 23 44.48 -38.72 24.37
CA ARG A 23 44.89 -40.02 24.93
C ARG A 23 43.82 -40.62 25.85
N ARG A 24 43.18 -39.80 26.67
CA ARG A 24 42.09 -40.22 27.56
C ARG A 24 40.91 -40.76 26.74
N LEU A 25 40.44 -39.99 25.77
CA LEU A 25 39.27 -40.32 24.97
C LEU A 25 39.53 -41.53 24.05
N VAL A 26 40.69 -41.61 23.39
CA VAL A 26 41.02 -42.79 22.57
C VAL A 26 41.06 -44.06 23.41
N LYS A 27 41.62 -44.02 24.62
CA LYS A 27 41.65 -45.19 25.52
C LYS A 27 40.24 -45.61 25.98
N GLU A 28 39.36 -44.65 26.19
CA GLU A 28 37.97 -44.87 26.59
C GLU A 28 37.12 -45.47 25.45
N PHE A 29 37.33 -45.00 24.21
CA PHE A 29 36.54 -45.36 23.04
C PHE A 29 37.19 -46.43 22.13
N HIS A 30 38.38 -46.96 22.47
CA HIS A 30 39.12 -47.93 21.63
C HIS A 30 38.33 -49.23 21.43
N PRO A 31 38.27 -49.78 20.20
CA PRO A 31 37.55 -51.02 19.93
C PRO A 31 38.10 -52.22 20.72
N ASP A 32 39.39 -52.22 21.05
CA ASP A 32 40.03 -53.25 21.90
C ASP A 32 39.93 -52.97 23.41
N SER A 33 39.20 -51.93 23.83
CA SER A 33 38.99 -51.62 25.24
C SER A 33 37.82 -52.45 25.78
N ASN A 34 37.97 -53.09 26.95
CA ASN A 34 36.92 -53.87 27.62
C ASN A 34 35.74 -53.02 28.16
N HIS A 35 35.58 -51.79 27.68
CA HIS A 35 34.55 -50.84 28.11
C HIS A 35 33.36 -50.86 27.14
N LYS A 36 32.13 -50.79 27.67
CA LYS A 36 30.86 -50.80 26.91
C LYS A 36 30.66 -49.60 25.96
N ASN A 37 31.64 -48.69 25.88
CA ASN A 37 31.55 -47.42 25.16
C ASN A 37 32.34 -47.41 23.84
N ALA A 38 32.89 -48.54 23.39
CA ALA A 38 33.66 -48.61 22.13
C ALA A 38 32.88 -48.01 20.95
N ASN A 39 33.49 -47.03 20.26
CA ASN A 39 32.84 -46.32 19.15
C ASN A 39 33.88 -45.93 18.09
N HIS A 40 33.85 -46.65 16.97
CA HIS A 40 34.80 -46.47 15.88
C HIS A 40 34.68 -45.07 15.24
N ASP A 41 33.46 -44.60 15.00
CA ASP A 41 33.22 -43.28 14.37
C ASP A 41 33.70 -42.12 15.23
N LEU A 42 33.61 -42.25 16.56
CA LEU A 42 34.17 -41.26 17.48
C LEU A 42 35.69 -41.25 17.42
N ILE A 43 36.35 -42.40 17.33
CA ILE A 43 37.82 -42.44 17.19
C ILE A 43 38.30 -41.78 15.90
N ILE A 44 37.61 -42.00 14.78
CA ILE A 44 37.94 -41.33 13.52
C ILE A 44 37.87 -39.80 13.71
N LYS A 45 36.82 -39.30 14.38
CA LYS A 45 36.67 -37.87 14.68
C LYS A 45 37.73 -37.35 15.66
N LEU A 46 38.08 -38.10 16.70
CA LEU A 46 39.13 -37.76 17.66
C LEU A 46 40.50 -37.67 16.99
N ASN A 47 40.82 -38.60 16.08
CA ASN A 47 42.06 -38.59 15.32
C ASN A 47 42.15 -37.35 14.42
N ALA A 48 41.09 -37.06 13.66
CA ALA A 48 41.03 -35.88 12.80
C ALA A 48 41.14 -34.57 13.61
N ALA A 49 40.47 -34.50 14.77
CA ALA A 49 40.57 -33.34 15.65
C ALA A 49 41.99 -33.16 16.22
N TYR A 50 42.62 -34.25 16.67
CA TYR A 50 43.98 -34.21 17.21
C TYR A 50 45.03 -33.88 16.13
N GLU A 51 44.90 -34.42 14.92
CA GLU A 51 45.81 -34.12 13.80
C GLU A 51 45.86 -32.61 13.50
N VAL A 52 44.71 -31.94 13.56
CA VAL A 52 44.62 -30.50 13.30
C VAL A 52 45.03 -29.68 14.52
N LEU A 53 44.62 -30.08 15.74
CA LEU A 53 44.86 -29.28 16.95
C LEU A 53 46.24 -29.48 17.59
N SER A 54 46.92 -30.60 17.31
CA SER A 54 48.25 -30.90 17.89
C SER A 54 49.40 -30.13 17.24
N ASP A 55 49.26 -29.75 15.97
CA ASP A 55 50.22 -28.90 15.27
C ASP A 55 49.82 -27.43 15.38
N ALA A 56 50.77 -26.59 15.81
CA ALA A 56 50.49 -25.18 16.08
C ALA A 56 50.07 -24.40 14.82
N LYS A 57 50.62 -24.75 13.65
CA LYS A 57 50.29 -24.08 12.38
C LYS A 57 48.90 -24.49 11.91
N ASN A 58 48.58 -25.78 11.96
CA ASN A 58 47.27 -26.31 11.58
C ASN A 58 46.16 -25.80 12.52
N ARG A 59 46.43 -25.76 13.83
CA ARG A 59 45.52 -25.18 14.83
C ARG A 59 45.26 -23.71 14.54
N HIS A 60 46.30 -22.92 14.25
CA HIS A 60 46.15 -21.51 13.94
C HIS A 60 45.26 -21.29 12.69
N ILE A 61 45.47 -22.08 11.64
CA ILE A 61 44.65 -22.01 10.41
C ILE A 61 43.19 -22.42 10.72
N TYR A 62 42.99 -23.42 11.57
CA TYR A 62 41.67 -23.87 11.99
C TYR A 62 40.92 -22.79 12.78
N ASP A 63 41.58 -22.17 13.76
CA ASP A 63 41.02 -21.10 14.59
C ASP A 63 40.66 -19.86 13.76
N GLN A 64 41.52 -19.49 12.81
CA GLN A 64 41.22 -18.41 11.86
C GLN A 64 39.96 -18.68 11.05
N LYS A 65 39.79 -19.90 10.52
CA LYS A 65 38.58 -20.29 9.78
C LYS A 65 37.33 -20.29 10.66
N LEU A 66 37.44 -20.78 11.90
CA LEU A 66 36.32 -20.79 12.85
C LEU A 66 35.87 -19.37 13.21
N ASN A 67 36.83 -18.47 13.45
CA ASN A 67 36.53 -17.07 13.72
C ASN A 67 35.89 -16.36 12.51
N GLN A 68 36.39 -16.62 11.30
CA GLN A 68 35.77 -16.09 10.07
C GLN A 68 34.33 -16.58 9.91
N GLN A 69 34.04 -17.86 10.18
CA GLN A 69 32.68 -18.40 10.14
C GLN A 69 31.77 -17.74 11.18
N PHE A 70 32.28 -17.50 12.40
CA PHE A 70 31.55 -16.82 13.45
C PHE A 70 31.24 -15.36 13.10
N VAL A 71 32.25 -14.59 12.66
CA VAL A 71 32.10 -13.19 12.23
C VAL A 71 31.10 -13.10 11.08
N ASN A 72 31.18 -14.00 10.09
CA ASN A 72 30.23 -14.04 8.99
C ASN A 72 28.80 -14.31 9.50
N ALA A 73 28.59 -15.29 10.39
CA ALA A 73 27.28 -15.61 10.94
C ALA A 73 26.66 -14.45 11.76
N VAL A 74 27.48 -13.71 12.51
CA VAL A 74 27.05 -12.52 13.27
C VAL A 74 26.66 -11.39 12.31
N ASN A 75 27.49 -11.13 11.29
CA ASN A 75 27.21 -10.12 10.26
C ASN A 75 25.93 -10.44 9.47
N TYR A 76 25.69 -11.71 9.12
CA TYR A 76 24.44 -12.12 8.47
C TYR A 76 23.20 -11.87 9.33
N ARG A 77 23.28 -12.08 10.66
CA ARG A 77 22.17 -11.84 11.59
C ARG A 77 21.87 -10.36 11.78
N GLN A 78 22.90 -9.53 11.93
CA GLN A 78 22.75 -8.07 12.08
C GLN A 78 22.18 -7.42 10.81
N ASN A 79 22.70 -7.81 9.62
CA ASN A 79 22.18 -7.32 8.35
C ASN A 79 20.72 -7.74 8.11
N ASN A 80 20.29 -8.92 8.55
CA ASN A 80 18.89 -9.34 8.40
C ASN A 80 17.95 -8.59 9.37
N SER A 81 18.35 -8.33 10.61
CA SER A 81 17.51 -7.57 11.55
C SER A 81 17.30 -6.11 11.12
N GLU A 82 18.33 -5.46 10.57
CA GLU A 82 18.24 -4.09 10.07
C GLU A 82 17.38 -4.00 8.82
N ASN A 83 17.58 -4.90 7.84
CA ASN A 83 16.76 -4.93 6.62
C ASN A 83 15.28 -5.23 6.89
N ILE A 84 14.97 -6.10 7.85
CA ILE A 84 13.59 -6.42 8.22
C ILE A 84 12.93 -5.22 8.93
N SER A 85 13.64 -4.56 9.85
CA SER A 85 13.13 -3.35 10.50
C SER A 85 12.91 -2.20 9.51
N ALA A 86 13.85 -1.99 8.58
CA ALA A 86 13.75 -1.00 7.51
C ALA A 86 12.57 -1.28 6.58
N TYR A 87 12.36 -2.55 6.19
CA TYR A 87 11.22 -2.97 5.39
C TYR A 87 9.87 -2.66 6.07
N TYR A 88 9.71 -3.00 7.36
CA TYR A 88 8.47 -2.69 8.10
C TYR A 88 8.28 -1.19 8.33
N GLN A 89 9.36 -0.45 8.58
CA GLN A 89 9.32 0.99 8.80
C GLN A 89 8.99 1.74 7.50
N GLN A 90 9.56 1.30 6.37
CA GLN A 90 9.28 1.83 5.05
C GLN A 90 7.84 1.53 4.61
N ASN A 91 7.33 0.32 4.85
CA ASN A 91 5.92 -0.01 4.58
C ASN A 91 4.94 0.81 5.42
N ARG A 92 5.23 1.06 6.71
CA ARG A 92 4.41 1.96 7.55
C ARG A 92 4.42 3.40 7.04
N GLN A 93 5.57 3.90 6.57
CA GLN A 93 5.66 5.24 5.99
C GLN A 93 4.89 5.33 4.67
N GLN A 94 4.99 4.33 3.80
CA GLN A 94 4.21 4.26 2.56
C GLN A 94 2.70 4.17 2.82
N GLN A 95 2.27 3.40 3.82
CA GLN A 95 0.87 3.34 4.24
C GLN A 95 0.39 4.71 4.72
N LYS A 96 1.11 5.37 5.62
CA LYS A 96 0.77 6.73 6.07
C LYS A 96 0.70 7.74 4.94
N GLN A 97 1.60 7.66 3.95
CA GLN A 97 1.56 8.53 2.77
C GLN A 97 0.34 8.24 1.88
N ARG A 98 -0.04 6.97 1.71
CA ARG A 98 -1.27 6.60 0.99
C ARG A 98 -2.51 7.09 1.72
N ASP A 99 -2.60 6.90 3.03
CA ASP A 99 -3.74 7.35 3.84
C ASP A 99 -3.86 8.89 3.79
N PHE A 100 -2.72 9.60 3.86
CA PHE A 100 -2.69 11.06 3.70
C PHE A 100 -3.15 11.50 2.31
N SER A 101 -2.64 10.86 1.25
CA SER A 101 -3.02 11.16 -0.14
C SER A 101 -4.51 10.89 -0.41
N GLN A 102 -5.08 9.86 0.21
CA GLN A 102 -6.50 9.54 0.11
C GLN A 102 -7.36 10.60 0.80
N PHE A 103 -7.00 11.01 2.02
CA PHE A 103 -7.69 12.10 2.72
C PHE A 103 -7.59 13.42 1.96
N GLN A 104 -6.43 13.67 1.34
CA GLN A 104 -6.22 14.86 0.52
C GLN A 104 -7.14 14.88 -0.70
N TRP A 105 -7.25 13.76 -1.43
CA TRP A 105 -8.13 13.66 -2.58
C TRP A 105 -9.61 13.88 -2.20
N LEU A 106 -10.05 13.30 -1.08
CA LEU A 106 -11.40 13.53 -0.55
C LEU A 106 -11.66 15.04 -0.37
N LYS A 107 -10.74 15.72 0.32
CA LYS A 107 -10.88 17.12 0.70
C LYS A 107 -10.79 18.07 -0.49
N GLU A 108 -9.88 17.82 -1.41
CA GLU A 108 -9.59 18.73 -2.52
C GLU A 108 -10.43 18.47 -3.76
N ILE A 109 -10.94 17.25 -3.94
CA ILE A 109 -11.63 16.84 -5.16
C ILE A 109 -13.05 16.45 -4.87
N TYR A 110 -13.26 15.37 -4.11
CA TYR A 110 -14.60 14.82 -3.92
C TYR A 110 -15.55 15.85 -3.29
N LEU A 111 -15.18 16.44 -2.15
CA LEU A 111 -16.06 17.36 -1.43
C LEU A 111 -16.41 18.62 -2.27
N PRO A 112 -15.45 19.33 -2.90
CA PRO A 112 -15.78 20.47 -3.75
C PRO A 112 -16.60 20.11 -4.98
N VAL A 113 -16.29 19.00 -5.66
CA VAL A 113 -17.02 18.57 -6.85
C VAL A 113 -18.44 18.17 -6.49
N ASN A 114 -18.63 17.37 -5.44
CA ASN A 114 -19.95 16.96 -4.96
C ASN A 114 -20.81 18.16 -4.54
N TYR A 115 -20.20 19.15 -3.89
CA TYR A 115 -20.87 20.40 -3.55
C TYR A 115 -21.34 21.16 -4.80
N LEU A 116 -20.48 21.32 -5.81
CA LEU A 116 -20.84 22.03 -7.05
C LEU A 116 -21.95 21.31 -7.81
N ILE A 117 -21.87 19.99 -7.90
CA ILE A 117 -22.93 19.15 -8.48
C ILE A 117 -24.26 19.39 -7.75
N SER A 118 -24.26 19.30 -6.42
CA SER A 118 -25.47 19.53 -5.62
C SER A 118 -26.02 20.95 -5.81
N LYS A 119 -25.12 21.94 -5.91
CA LYS A 119 -25.48 23.34 -6.17
C LYS A 119 -26.15 23.54 -7.54
N ILE A 120 -25.80 22.72 -8.53
CA ILE A 120 -26.40 22.73 -9.86
C ILE A 120 -27.75 22.00 -9.85
N ILE A 121 -27.83 20.81 -9.26
CA ILE A 121 -29.02 19.95 -9.37
C ILE A 121 -30.17 20.45 -8.48
N LEU A 122 -29.89 20.77 -7.21
CA LEU A 122 -30.95 21.01 -6.22
C LEU A 122 -31.93 22.14 -6.57
N PRO A 123 -31.52 23.27 -7.18
CA PRO A 123 -32.45 24.33 -7.52
C PRO A 123 -33.33 24.03 -8.75
N LEU A 124 -32.96 23.07 -9.60
CA LEU A 124 -33.55 22.90 -10.94
C LEU A 124 -35.08 22.85 -10.92
N GLU A 125 -35.65 21.98 -10.08
CA GLU A 125 -37.10 21.75 -10.01
C GLU A 125 -37.87 23.04 -9.70
N LYS A 126 -37.32 23.84 -8.78
CA LYS A 126 -37.92 25.12 -8.42
C LYS A 126 -37.80 26.13 -9.56
N GLU A 127 -36.66 26.21 -10.23
CA GLU A 127 -36.46 27.12 -11.36
C GLU A 127 -37.41 26.78 -12.53
N ILE A 128 -37.66 25.49 -12.77
CA ILE A 128 -38.67 25.02 -13.75
C ILE A 128 -40.09 25.37 -13.28
N GLU A 129 -40.41 25.14 -12.00
CA GLU A 129 -41.72 25.48 -11.42
C GLU A 129 -42.01 26.99 -11.56
N ASP A 130 -41.05 27.84 -11.17
CA ASP A 130 -41.17 29.29 -11.26
C ASP A 130 -41.34 29.75 -12.73
N LEU A 131 -40.62 29.15 -13.67
CA LEU A 131 -40.76 29.43 -15.11
C LEU A 131 -42.09 28.97 -15.69
N SER A 132 -42.66 27.87 -15.19
CA SER A 132 -43.91 27.29 -15.69
C SER A 132 -45.14 28.20 -15.49
N ALA A 133 -45.03 29.24 -14.67
CA ALA A 133 -46.08 30.23 -14.46
C ALA A 133 -46.43 30.98 -15.76
N ASP A 134 -45.42 31.37 -16.55
CA ASP A 134 -45.57 31.88 -17.92
C ASP A 134 -44.23 31.74 -18.66
N VAL A 135 -44.12 30.74 -19.52
CA VAL A 135 -42.89 30.45 -20.27
C VAL A 135 -42.53 31.53 -21.29
N PHE A 136 -43.46 32.43 -21.63
CA PHE A 136 -43.22 33.54 -22.56
C PHE A 136 -42.93 34.86 -21.83
N ASP A 137 -42.89 34.89 -20.50
CA ASP A 137 -42.49 36.07 -19.74
C ASP A 137 -40.96 36.28 -19.82
N ASP A 138 -40.56 37.44 -20.36
CA ASP A 138 -39.15 37.79 -20.56
C ASP A 138 -38.34 37.80 -19.25
N ASN A 139 -38.96 38.15 -18.11
CA ASN A 139 -38.25 38.19 -16.83
C ASN A 139 -38.05 36.79 -16.26
N LEU A 140 -39.08 35.93 -16.31
CA LEU A 140 -38.97 34.54 -15.88
C LEU A 140 -37.94 33.79 -16.75
N MET A 141 -37.99 33.99 -18.07
CA MET A 141 -37.01 33.40 -18.99
C MET A 141 -35.59 33.91 -18.74
N LEU A 142 -35.41 35.19 -18.43
CA LEU A 142 -34.11 35.76 -18.05
C LEU A 142 -33.58 35.17 -16.74
N ILE A 143 -34.43 34.97 -15.73
CA ILE A 143 -34.06 34.31 -14.46
C ILE A 143 -33.57 32.90 -14.74
N PHE A 144 -34.34 32.11 -15.48
CA PHE A 144 -33.98 30.74 -15.83
C PHE A 144 -32.68 30.68 -16.65
N THR A 145 -32.50 31.57 -17.62
CA THR A 145 -31.26 31.66 -18.41
C THR A 145 -30.05 32.04 -17.55
N ASN A 146 -30.22 32.92 -16.56
CA ASN A 146 -29.15 33.25 -15.60
C ASN A 146 -28.81 32.06 -14.72
N TYR A 147 -29.80 31.27 -14.30
CA TYR A 147 -29.60 30.01 -13.60
C TYR A 147 -28.77 29.02 -14.46
N LEU A 148 -29.12 28.81 -15.74
CA LEU A 148 -28.35 27.94 -16.64
C LEU A 148 -26.90 28.42 -16.83
N ASN A 149 -26.70 29.72 -17.00
CA ASN A 149 -25.36 30.31 -17.06
C ASN A 149 -24.54 30.02 -15.80
N ASN A 150 -25.15 30.16 -14.61
CA ASN A 150 -24.49 29.80 -13.34
C ASN A 150 -24.18 28.31 -13.26
N CYS A 151 -25.10 27.45 -13.72
CA CYS A 151 -24.88 26.01 -13.80
C CYS A 151 -23.67 25.67 -14.67
N TYR A 152 -23.57 26.28 -15.85
CA TYR A 152 -22.43 26.08 -16.74
C TYR A 152 -21.10 26.52 -16.11
N GLN A 153 -21.09 27.66 -15.39
CA GLN A 153 -19.90 28.12 -14.67
C GLN A 153 -19.48 27.15 -13.57
N ASP A 154 -20.43 26.65 -12.78
CA ASP A 154 -20.16 25.72 -11.69
C ASP A 154 -19.78 24.31 -12.21
N PHE A 155 -20.40 23.85 -13.31
CA PHE A 155 -20.00 22.65 -14.03
C PHE A 155 -18.54 22.72 -14.47
N ASN A 156 -18.13 23.83 -15.11
CA ASN A 156 -16.76 24.01 -15.56
C ASN A 156 -15.77 24.00 -14.38
N LYS A 157 -16.11 24.63 -13.26
CA LYS A 157 -15.30 24.55 -12.04
C LYS A 157 -15.19 23.11 -11.54
N ALA A 158 -16.30 22.39 -11.46
CA ALA A 158 -16.33 21.00 -10.98
C ALA A 158 -15.47 20.08 -11.87
N ARG A 159 -15.63 20.19 -13.20
CA ARG A 159 -14.84 19.46 -14.19
C ARG A 159 -13.33 19.76 -14.06
N ASN A 160 -12.98 21.04 -13.90
CA ASN A 160 -11.58 21.44 -13.74
C ASN A 160 -10.98 20.92 -12.43
N ILE A 161 -11.74 20.92 -11.34
CA ILE A 161 -11.30 20.34 -10.06
C ILE A 161 -11.10 18.83 -10.22
N LEU A 162 -12.07 18.11 -10.77
CA LEU A 162 -11.99 16.66 -10.95
C LEU A 162 -10.80 16.23 -11.83
N ALA A 163 -10.45 17.04 -12.83
CA ALA A 163 -9.31 16.80 -13.71
C ALA A 163 -7.96 17.35 -13.17
N SER A 164 -7.95 18.04 -12.03
CA SER A 164 -6.75 18.76 -11.54
C SER A 164 -5.64 17.84 -11.04
N GLN A 165 -5.97 16.63 -10.60
CA GLN A 165 -5.02 15.64 -10.11
C GLN A 165 -5.45 14.21 -10.46
N PRO A 166 -4.50 13.26 -10.56
CA PRO A 166 -4.84 11.86 -10.84
C PRO A 166 -5.70 11.26 -9.73
N ASN A 167 -6.69 10.47 -10.14
CA ASN A 167 -7.61 9.80 -9.22
C ASN A 167 -6.95 8.56 -8.59
N PRO A 168 -6.91 8.45 -7.24
CA PRO A 168 -6.43 7.26 -6.56
C PRO A 168 -7.24 6.03 -6.97
N SER A 169 -6.57 4.88 -7.12
CA SER A 169 -7.24 3.62 -7.50
C SER A 169 -8.38 3.22 -6.56
N LEU A 170 -8.25 3.56 -5.26
CA LEU A 170 -9.28 3.31 -4.26
C LEU A 170 -10.60 4.05 -4.58
N TYR A 171 -10.52 5.25 -5.15
CA TYR A 171 -11.65 6.11 -5.45
C TYR A 171 -11.98 6.16 -6.95
N ALA A 172 -11.36 5.29 -7.77
CA ALA A 172 -11.56 5.31 -9.22
C ALA A 172 -13.03 5.14 -9.61
N GLY A 173 -13.79 4.30 -8.91
CA GLY A 173 -15.23 4.15 -9.13
C GLY A 173 -16.03 5.41 -8.77
N ILE A 174 -15.70 6.06 -7.64
CA ILE A 174 -16.33 7.33 -7.23
C ILE A 174 -16.03 8.41 -8.25
N ALA A 175 -14.77 8.55 -8.67
CA ALA A 175 -14.35 9.51 -9.67
C ALA A 175 -15.03 9.28 -11.03
N ALA A 176 -15.26 8.02 -11.41
CA ALA A 176 -16.02 7.68 -12.62
C ALA A 176 -17.48 8.13 -12.52
N ASN A 177 -18.15 7.88 -11.39
CA ASN A 177 -19.52 8.36 -11.19
C ASN A 177 -19.60 9.88 -11.22
N LEU A 178 -18.70 10.59 -10.53
CA LEU A 178 -18.62 12.06 -10.61
C LEU A 178 -18.44 12.55 -12.05
N TYR A 179 -17.61 11.87 -12.84
CA TYR A 179 -17.40 12.20 -14.25
C TYR A 179 -18.67 11.99 -15.09
N TYR A 180 -19.34 10.86 -14.95
CA TYR A 180 -20.58 10.58 -15.68
C TYR A 180 -21.72 11.52 -15.27
N GLY A 181 -21.87 11.80 -13.98
CA GLY A 181 -22.83 12.78 -13.49
C GLY A 181 -22.58 14.18 -14.07
N LEU A 182 -21.31 14.62 -14.15
CA LEU A 182 -20.96 15.89 -14.78
C LEU A 182 -21.27 15.92 -16.28
N ASN A 183 -21.09 14.81 -17.00
CA ASN A 183 -21.46 14.74 -18.42
C ASN A 183 -22.96 14.87 -18.61
N HIS A 184 -23.77 14.16 -17.82
CA HIS A 184 -25.22 14.32 -17.85
C HIS A 184 -25.67 15.74 -17.50
N ILE A 185 -25.01 16.39 -16.53
CA ILE A 185 -25.25 17.82 -16.24
C ILE A 185 -24.92 18.69 -17.47
N SER A 186 -23.79 18.45 -18.13
CA SER A 186 -23.40 19.20 -19.33
C SER A 186 -24.46 19.08 -20.43
N ASP A 187 -24.83 17.85 -20.76
CA ASP A 187 -25.84 17.57 -21.79
C ASP A 187 -27.20 18.16 -21.39
N GLY A 188 -27.57 18.06 -20.11
CA GLY A 188 -28.80 18.61 -19.58
C GLY A 188 -28.86 20.13 -19.68
N ILE A 189 -27.76 20.84 -19.39
CA ILE A 189 -27.67 22.30 -19.55
C ILE A 189 -27.88 22.65 -21.02
N GLU A 190 -27.23 21.95 -21.95
CA GLU A 190 -27.39 22.21 -23.39
C GLU A 190 -28.83 22.04 -23.85
N GLU A 191 -29.53 20.99 -23.40
CA GLU A 191 -30.93 20.78 -23.74
C GLU A 191 -31.82 21.88 -23.14
N LEU A 192 -31.62 22.27 -21.88
CA LEU A 192 -32.37 23.37 -21.26
C LEU A 192 -32.09 24.72 -21.94
N GLU A 193 -30.88 24.95 -22.43
CA GLU A 193 -30.56 26.14 -23.26
C GLU A 193 -31.26 26.10 -24.62
N ARG A 194 -31.42 24.91 -25.24
CA ARG A 194 -32.23 24.79 -26.47
C ARG A 194 -33.70 25.14 -26.20
N PHE A 195 -34.23 24.75 -25.04
CA PHE A 195 -35.58 25.10 -24.64
C PHE A 195 -35.78 26.63 -24.58
N THR A 196 -34.85 27.40 -24.01
CA THR A 196 -35.01 28.87 -23.91
C THR A 196 -35.08 29.57 -25.27
N ILE A 197 -34.59 28.93 -26.33
CA ILE A 197 -34.62 29.46 -27.70
C ILE A 197 -35.86 28.96 -28.47
N THR A 198 -36.23 27.71 -28.27
CA THR A 198 -37.23 27.01 -29.11
C THR A 198 -38.62 26.92 -28.47
N TYR A 199 -38.72 27.02 -27.15
CA TYR A 199 -39.93 26.79 -26.36
C TYR A 199 -40.53 25.38 -26.57
N ASP A 200 -39.72 24.42 -27.02
CA ASP A 200 -40.16 23.03 -27.23
C ASP A 200 -39.95 22.21 -25.95
N ASP A 201 -41.06 21.78 -25.35
CA ASP A 201 -41.12 20.99 -24.11
C ASP A 201 -40.30 19.69 -24.18
N TYR A 202 -40.00 19.17 -25.37
CA TYR A 202 -39.09 18.04 -25.54
C TYR A 202 -37.73 18.32 -24.89
N TYR A 203 -37.18 19.51 -25.10
CA TYR A 203 -35.88 19.91 -24.57
C TYR A 203 -35.94 20.15 -23.05
N LEU A 204 -37.03 20.73 -22.56
CA LEU A 204 -37.26 20.91 -21.13
C LEU A 204 -37.34 19.56 -20.40
N HIS A 205 -38.12 18.63 -20.94
CA HIS A 205 -38.24 17.27 -20.41
C HIS A 205 -36.90 16.53 -20.46
N THR A 206 -36.22 16.54 -21.60
CA THR A 206 -34.94 15.83 -21.77
C THR A 206 -33.86 16.39 -20.85
N GLY A 207 -33.76 17.71 -20.73
CA GLY A 207 -32.82 18.36 -19.83
C GLY A 207 -33.06 17.99 -18.36
N ARG A 208 -34.33 17.95 -17.93
CA ARG A 208 -34.73 17.51 -16.59
C ARG A 208 -34.35 16.05 -16.32
N GLU A 209 -34.63 15.15 -17.26
CA GLU A 209 -34.27 13.73 -17.13
C GLU A 209 -32.75 13.52 -17.02
N LEU A 210 -31.95 14.30 -17.76
CA LEU A 210 -30.49 14.25 -17.66
C LEU A 210 -29.99 14.70 -16.28
N PHE A 211 -30.61 15.72 -15.68
CA PHE A 211 -30.30 16.13 -14.31
C PHE A 211 -30.70 15.07 -13.28
N ASN A 212 -31.84 14.39 -13.46
CA ASN A 212 -32.25 13.28 -12.60
C ASN A 212 -31.24 12.12 -12.66
N LEU A 213 -30.80 11.73 -13.87
CA LEU A 213 -29.76 10.72 -14.05
C LEU A 213 -28.44 11.14 -13.38
N ALA A 214 -28.07 12.42 -13.51
CA ALA A 214 -26.90 12.94 -12.82
C ALA A 214 -27.06 12.86 -11.29
N GLU A 215 -28.25 13.13 -10.76
CA GLU A 215 -28.52 13.01 -9.33
C GLU A 215 -28.35 11.57 -8.86
N GLU A 216 -28.97 10.60 -9.54
CA GLU A 216 -28.88 9.17 -9.21
C GLU A 216 -27.42 8.69 -9.16
N ILE A 217 -26.63 8.99 -10.19
CA ILE A 217 -25.21 8.60 -10.26
C ILE A 217 -24.39 9.25 -9.13
N ASN A 218 -24.69 10.50 -8.79
CA ASN A 218 -23.99 11.19 -7.70
C ASN A 218 -24.41 10.69 -6.32
N GLN A 219 -25.66 10.27 -6.13
CA GLN A 219 -26.10 9.57 -4.93
C GLN A 219 -25.39 8.22 -4.79
N GLU A 220 -25.20 7.46 -5.87
CA GLU A 220 -24.37 6.25 -5.85
C GLU A 220 -22.92 6.55 -5.45
N ALA A 221 -22.33 7.62 -6.00
CA ALA A 221 -20.98 8.07 -5.63
C ALA A 221 -20.87 8.38 -4.13
N ALA A 222 -21.89 9.03 -3.55
CA ALA A 222 -21.97 9.32 -2.13
C ALA A 222 -22.09 8.05 -1.27
N GLN A 223 -22.95 7.10 -1.66
CA GLN A 223 -23.06 5.81 -0.98
C GLN A 223 -21.76 4.99 -1.04
N MET A 224 -21.03 5.07 -2.16
CA MET A 224 -19.70 4.48 -2.26
C MET A 224 -18.71 5.15 -1.31
N MET A 225 -18.79 6.47 -1.15
CA MET A 225 -17.93 7.25 -0.26
C MET A 225 -18.18 6.91 1.23
N GLU A 226 -19.44 6.67 1.62
CA GLU A 226 -19.80 6.26 3.00
C GLU A 226 -19.09 4.98 3.45
N ARG A 227 -18.68 4.11 2.53
CA ARG A 227 -17.94 2.87 2.87
C ARG A 227 -16.52 3.13 3.36
N PHE A 228 -16.03 4.35 3.23
CA PHE A 228 -14.67 4.76 3.62
C PHE A 228 -14.64 5.75 4.79
N ILE A 229 -15.80 6.16 5.31
CA ILE A 229 -15.97 7.05 6.47
C ILE A 229 -16.28 6.20 7.71
#